data_AF-A0A6M4NPQ1-F1
#
_entry.id   AF-A0A6M4NPQ1-F1
#
_cell.length_a   1.000
_cell.length_b   1.000
_cell.length_c   1.000
_cell.angle_alpha   90.00
_cell.angle_beta   90.00
_cell.angle_gamma   90.00
#
_symmetry.space_group_name_H-M   'P 1'
#
loop_
_entity.id
_entity.type
_entity.pdbx_description
1 polymer ?
#
loop_
_entity_poly.entity_id
_entity_poly.type
_entity_poly.pdbx_seq_one_letter_code
_entity_poly.pdbx_strand_id
1 'polypeptide(L)'
;MLTLPGYFRPTKLWDLLVIYKGELIAAIELKSQVGPSFGNNFNNRTEESIGTAHDLWTAFREEAFGKQPRPFVGWLMMVEDAPESRRPVRDSSPHFPVFEEFKGASYLTRYDLLCQRLVQEQLYTTAAVIAAERSAVNTGDFTEQSSMTSLKTFVSALAGHIAAEAARLG
;
A
#
# COMPACT_ATOMS: atom_id res chain seq x y z
N MET A 1 7.98 10.02 17.52
CA MET A 1 7.09 10.37 16.39
C MET A 1 7.55 9.57 15.19
N LEU A 2 6.65 8.87 14.48
CA LEU A 2 6.99 7.98 13.36
C LEU A 2 7.06 8.75 12.03
N THR A 3 7.83 9.83 11.98
CA THR A 3 7.90 10.69 10.80
C THR A 3 9.17 10.49 10.00
N LEU A 4 9.04 10.52 8.67
CA LEU A 4 10.16 10.59 7.74
C LEU A 4 10.14 11.91 6.97
N PRO A 5 11.30 12.46 6.57
CA PRO A 5 11.36 13.59 5.67
C PRO A 5 10.68 13.28 4.33
N GLY A 6 9.98 14.27 3.78
CA GLY A 6 9.51 14.31 2.40
C GLY A 6 10.31 15.32 1.59
N TYR A 7 10.10 15.32 0.27
CA TYR A 7 10.68 16.31 -0.64
C TYR A 7 9.71 17.45 -0.90
N PHE A 8 8.44 17.13 -1.17
CA PHE A 8 7.39 18.09 -1.47
C PHE A 8 6.68 18.61 -0.21
N ARG A 9 6.90 17.95 0.93
CA ARG A 9 6.43 18.39 2.26
C ARG A 9 7.50 18.12 3.32
N PRO A 10 7.52 18.88 4.43
CA PRO A 10 8.58 18.74 5.44
C PRO A 10 8.68 17.32 6.02
N THR A 11 7.54 16.71 6.36
CA THR A 11 7.51 15.34 6.89
C THR A 11 6.22 14.62 6.50
N LYS A 12 6.30 13.28 6.49
CA LYS A 12 5.16 12.36 6.49
C LYS A 12 5.15 11.55 7.79
N LEU A 13 3.98 11.37 8.40
CA LEU A 13 3.76 10.38 9.46
C LEU A 13 3.48 8.99 8.85
N TRP A 14 4.15 7.97 9.36
CA TRP A 14 4.04 6.56 8.97
C TRP A 14 3.44 5.73 10.10
N ASP A 15 2.86 4.57 9.77
CA ASP A 15 2.24 3.68 10.75
C ASP A 15 3.27 2.74 11.40
N LEU A 16 4.30 2.33 10.66
CA LEU A 16 5.39 1.52 11.18
C LEU A 16 6.72 1.91 10.50
N LEU A 17 7.74 2.12 11.32
CA LEU A 17 9.12 2.34 10.88
C LEU A 17 10.04 1.35 11.59
N VAL A 18 11.00 0.80 10.85
CA VAL A 18 12.12 0.02 11.40
C VAL A 18 13.41 0.77 11.13
N ILE A 19 14.08 1.20 12.19
CA ILE A 19 15.38 1.87 12.14
C ILE A 19 16.40 0.97 12.85
N TYR A 20 17.54 0.71 12.22
CA TYR A 20 18.60 -0.10 12.82
C TYR A 20 19.98 0.49 12.48
N LYS A 21 20.82 0.66 13.51
CA LYS A 21 22.17 1.27 13.39
C LYS A 21 22.19 2.61 12.63
N GLY A 22 21.13 3.40 12.75
CA GLY A 22 20.99 4.71 12.08
C GLY A 22 20.48 4.64 10.64
N GLU A 23 20.22 3.45 10.11
CA GLU A 23 19.65 3.25 8.77
C GLU A 23 18.14 2.98 8.83
N LEU A 24 17.39 3.52 7.87
CA LEU A 24 15.99 3.17 7.65
C LEU A 24 15.94 1.81 6.95
N ILE A 25 15.38 0.82 7.64
CA ILE A 25 15.26 -0.55 7.14
C ILE A 25 13.90 -0.75 6.48
N ALA A 26 12.82 -0.32 7.14
CA ALA A 26 11.48 -0.46 6.59
C ALA A 26 10.58 0.71 6.95
N ALA A 27 9.69 1.08 6.03
CA ALA A 27 8.60 2.02 6.24
C ALA A 27 7.30 1.42 5.71
N ILE A 28 6.27 1.30 6.56
CA ILE A 28 5.00 0.67 6.21
C ILE A 28 3.87 1.63 6.51
N GLU A 29 2.97 1.76 5.54
CA GLU A 29 1.70 2.46 5.68
C GLU A 29 0.55 1.44 5.72
N LEU A 30 -0.33 1.62 6.70
CA LEU A 30 -1.52 0.82 6.91
C LEU A 30 -2.74 1.71 6.71
N LYS A 31 -3.68 1.23 5.91
CA LYS A 31 -4.96 1.91 5.70
C LYS A 31 -6.09 0.93 5.88
N SER A 32 -7.21 1.45 6.37
CA SER A 32 -8.46 0.71 6.46
C SER A 32 -9.60 1.52 5.88
N GLN A 33 -10.58 0.83 5.30
CA GLN A 33 -11.80 1.45 4.78
C GLN A 33 -13.02 0.64 5.16
N VAL A 34 -14.02 1.36 5.67
CA VAL A 34 -15.33 0.86 6.03
C VAL A 34 -16.37 1.69 5.25
N GLY A 35 -17.46 1.07 4.82
CA GLY A 35 -18.53 1.71 4.04
C GLY A 35 -19.24 2.85 4.78
N PRO A 36 -20.11 3.62 4.08
CA PRO A 36 -20.66 3.34 2.75
C PRO A 36 -19.90 3.98 1.57
N SER A 37 -18.97 4.91 1.83
CA SER A 37 -18.37 5.76 0.78
C SER A 37 -17.16 5.12 0.09
N PHE A 38 -17.34 3.94 -0.51
CA PHE A 38 -16.21 3.20 -1.11
C PHE A 38 -15.52 3.95 -2.26
N GLY A 39 -16.27 4.71 -3.07
CA GLY A 39 -15.73 5.45 -4.22
C GLY A 39 -14.81 6.61 -3.88
N ASN A 40 -15.28 7.55 -3.07
CA ASN A 40 -14.45 8.70 -2.67
C ASN A 40 -13.20 8.24 -1.93
N ASN A 41 -13.33 7.22 -1.09
CA ASN A 41 -12.19 6.70 -0.36
C ASN A 41 -11.19 6.00 -1.29
N PHE A 42 -11.62 5.23 -2.29
CA PHE A 42 -10.71 4.60 -3.25
C PHE A 42 -9.83 5.61 -3.98
N ASN A 43 -10.43 6.68 -4.52
CA ASN A 43 -9.68 7.72 -5.23
C ASN A 43 -8.69 8.42 -4.30
N ASN A 44 -9.12 8.81 -3.10
CA ASN A 44 -8.24 9.44 -2.11
C ASN A 44 -7.06 8.54 -1.72
N ARG A 45 -7.29 7.23 -1.47
CA ARG A 45 -6.19 6.30 -1.13
C ARG A 45 -5.25 6.04 -2.30
N THR A 46 -5.77 6.07 -3.53
CA THR A 46 -4.95 5.98 -4.73
C THR A 46 -4.00 7.17 -4.82
N GLU A 47 -4.52 8.40 -4.71
CA GLU A 47 -3.71 9.61 -4.76
C GLU A 47 -2.71 9.70 -3.61
N GLU A 48 -3.14 9.40 -2.38
CA GLU A 48 -2.27 9.43 -1.20
C GLU A 48 -1.11 8.41 -1.28
N SER A 49 -1.38 7.19 -1.74
CA SER A 49 -0.36 6.13 -1.84
C SER A 49 0.68 6.46 -2.91
N ILE A 50 0.25 6.97 -4.07
CA ILE A 50 1.13 7.41 -5.16
C ILE A 50 1.94 8.64 -4.72
N GLY A 51 1.27 9.66 -4.16
CA GLY A 51 1.91 10.89 -3.70
C GLY A 51 2.92 10.64 -2.57
N THR A 52 2.58 9.76 -1.63
CA THR A 52 3.51 9.30 -0.58
C THR A 52 4.77 8.69 -1.16
N ALA A 53 4.62 7.74 -2.08
CA ALA A 53 5.75 7.02 -2.62
C ALA A 53 6.65 7.96 -3.43
N HIS A 54 6.05 8.83 -4.24
CA HIS A 54 6.78 9.82 -5.01
C HIS A 54 7.56 10.78 -4.11
N ASP A 55 6.93 11.29 -3.04
CA ASP A 55 7.53 12.18 -2.06
C ASP A 55 8.72 11.51 -1.34
N LEU A 56 8.52 10.28 -0.86
CA LEU A 56 9.56 9.48 -0.19
C LEU A 56 10.76 9.22 -1.11
N TRP A 57 10.50 8.73 -2.32
CA TRP A 57 11.59 8.35 -3.24
C TRP A 57 12.34 9.55 -3.78
N THR A 58 11.66 10.69 -3.93
CA THR A 58 12.32 11.94 -4.27
C THR A 58 13.20 12.39 -3.12
N ALA A 59 12.73 12.36 -1.87
CA ALA A 59 13.55 12.67 -0.69
C ALA A 59 14.75 11.71 -0.55
N PHE A 60 14.55 10.42 -0.81
CA PHE A 60 15.63 9.42 -0.80
C PHE A 60 16.69 9.70 -1.86
N ARG A 61 16.28 10.07 -3.07
CA ARG A 61 17.20 10.46 -4.15
C ARG A 61 18.04 11.69 -3.78
N GLU A 62 17.46 12.65 -3.05
CA GLU A 62 18.15 13.84 -2.55
C GLU A 62 18.92 13.58 -1.24
N GLU A 63 19.20 12.31 -0.92
CA GLU A 63 19.98 11.89 0.25
C GLU A 63 19.40 12.34 1.61
N ALA A 64 18.08 12.58 1.70
CA ALA A 64 17.43 13.01 2.96
C ALA A 64 17.58 12.00 4.12
N PHE A 65 17.93 10.76 3.81
CA PHE A 65 18.19 9.68 4.77
C PHE A 65 19.67 9.30 4.86
N GLY A 66 20.56 10.12 4.29
CA GLY A 66 21.96 9.78 4.09
C GLY A 66 22.18 8.74 2.98
N LYS A 67 23.43 8.30 2.85
CA LYS A 67 23.85 7.28 1.86
C LYS A 67 23.66 5.89 2.44
N GLN A 68 22.48 5.31 2.20
CA GLN A 68 22.10 3.96 2.63
C GLN A 68 21.47 3.17 1.47
N PRO A 69 21.37 1.83 1.55
CA PRO A 69 20.55 1.03 0.64
C PRO A 69 19.07 1.44 0.66
N ARG A 70 18.33 1.04 -0.37
CA ARG A 70 16.88 1.32 -0.43
C ARG A 70 16.16 0.55 0.69
N PRO A 71 15.35 1.22 1.53
CA PRO A 71 14.55 0.55 2.54
C PRO A 71 13.43 -0.29 1.89
N PHE A 72 12.90 -1.24 2.65
CA PHE A 72 11.61 -1.84 2.34
C PHE A 72 10.49 -0.83 2.52
N VAL A 73 9.66 -0.63 1.50
CA VAL A 73 8.48 0.23 1.59
C VAL A 73 7.23 -0.59 1.34
N GLY A 74 6.35 -0.65 2.33
CA GLY A 74 5.14 -1.45 2.30
C GLY A 74 3.87 -0.61 2.35
N TRP A 75 2.84 -1.03 1.60
CA TRP A 75 1.49 -0.48 1.70
C TRP A 75 0.47 -1.60 1.91
N LEU A 76 -0.34 -1.52 2.97
CA LEU A 76 -1.37 -2.52 3.24
C LEU A 76 -2.72 -1.82 3.40
N MET A 77 -3.68 -2.29 2.61
CA MET A 77 -5.07 -1.85 2.65
C MET A 77 -5.97 -2.94 3.21
N MET A 78 -6.74 -2.62 4.24
CA MET A 78 -7.85 -3.43 4.72
C MET A 78 -9.17 -2.80 4.27
N VAL A 79 -10.01 -3.56 3.60
CA VAL A 79 -11.31 -3.08 3.13
C VAL A 79 -12.41 -3.90 3.81
N GLU A 80 -13.49 -3.24 4.22
CA GLU A 80 -14.69 -3.96 4.68
C GLU A 80 -15.21 -4.86 3.57
N ASP A 81 -15.34 -6.14 3.88
CA ASP A 81 -15.99 -7.12 3.03
C ASP A 81 -17.51 -6.97 3.16
N ALA A 82 -18.08 -6.24 2.21
CA ALA A 82 -19.52 -5.96 2.13
C ALA A 82 -20.01 -6.04 0.67
N PRO A 83 -21.32 -6.25 0.43
CA PRO A 83 -21.89 -6.26 -0.92
C PRO A 83 -21.46 -5.06 -1.77
N GLU A 84 -21.39 -3.87 -1.19
CA GLU A 84 -21.00 -2.63 -1.86
C GLU A 84 -19.52 -2.59 -2.27
N SER A 85 -18.65 -3.26 -1.53
CA SER A 85 -17.21 -3.37 -1.85
C SER A 85 -16.95 -4.35 -3.01
N ARG A 86 -17.83 -5.35 -3.16
CA ARG A 86 -17.76 -6.43 -4.17
C ARG A 86 -18.58 -6.14 -5.43
N ARG A 87 -19.53 -5.20 -5.37
CA ARG A 87 -20.40 -4.91 -6.51
C ARG A 87 -19.60 -4.23 -7.63
N PRO A 88 -19.83 -4.62 -8.90
CA PRO A 88 -19.33 -3.89 -10.06
C PRO A 88 -19.66 -2.40 -10.01
N VAL A 89 -18.68 -1.56 -10.32
CA VAL A 89 -18.84 -0.11 -10.39
C VAL A 89 -18.96 0.32 -11.85
N ARG A 90 -19.92 1.21 -12.12
CA ARG A 90 -20.08 1.79 -13.45
C ARG A 90 -19.10 2.95 -13.64
N ASP A 91 -18.32 2.89 -14.71
CA ASP A 91 -17.45 3.99 -15.12
C ASP A 91 -18.17 4.97 -16.06
N SER A 92 -17.82 6.24 -15.97
CA SER A 92 -18.25 7.29 -16.88
C SER A 92 -17.05 7.80 -17.67
N SER A 93 -16.98 7.42 -18.94
CA SER A 93 -15.82 7.70 -19.80
C SER A 93 -16.25 8.30 -21.14
N PRO A 94 -16.80 9.54 -21.16
CA PRO A 94 -17.44 10.11 -22.34
C PRO A 94 -16.46 10.50 -23.46
N HIS A 95 -15.19 10.72 -23.14
CA HIS A 95 -14.19 11.23 -24.08
C HIS A 95 -13.21 10.15 -24.55
N PHE A 96 -12.80 9.25 -23.67
CA PHE A 96 -11.84 8.17 -23.95
C PHE A 96 -12.23 6.92 -23.17
N PRO A 97 -12.02 5.71 -23.72
CA PRO A 97 -12.31 4.49 -22.99
C PRO A 97 -11.39 4.34 -21.77
N VAL A 98 -11.93 3.83 -20.67
CA VAL A 98 -11.11 3.29 -19.58
C VAL A 98 -10.43 1.99 -20.02
N PHE A 99 -9.33 1.64 -19.37
CA PHE A 99 -8.69 0.33 -19.57
C PHE A 99 -9.65 -0.82 -19.26
N GLU A 100 -9.48 -1.95 -19.95
CA GLU A 100 -10.41 -3.09 -19.88
C GLU A 100 -10.57 -3.64 -18.47
N GLU A 101 -9.49 -3.70 -17.70
CA GLU A 101 -9.48 -4.19 -16.31
C GLU A 101 -10.35 -3.36 -15.35
N PHE A 102 -10.71 -2.12 -15.70
CA PHE A 102 -11.61 -1.30 -14.89
C PHE A 102 -13.09 -1.54 -15.20
N LYS A 103 -13.42 -2.06 -16.39
CA LYS A 103 -14.81 -2.23 -16.82
C LYS A 103 -15.52 -3.26 -15.94
N GLY A 104 -16.48 -2.78 -15.15
CA GLY A 104 -17.24 -3.64 -14.22
C GLY A 104 -16.42 -4.09 -13.00
N ALA A 105 -15.23 -3.53 -12.78
CA ALA A 105 -14.43 -3.84 -11.60
C ALA A 105 -15.11 -3.33 -10.33
N SER A 106 -15.16 -4.18 -9.31
CA SER A 106 -15.55 -3.80 -7.96
C SER A 106 -14.48 -2.94 -7.28
N TYR A 107 -14.78 -2.32 -6.14
CA TYR A 107 -13.75 -1.58 -5.39
C TYR A 107 -12.63 -2.49 -4.88
N LEU A 108 -12.96 -3.73 -4.45
CA LEU A 108 -11.94 -4.70 -4.07
C LEU A 108 -11.04 -5.08 -5.26
N THR A 109 -11.62 -5.29 -6.44
CA THR A 109 -10.85 -5.54 -7.67
C THR A 109 -9.96 -4.35 -8.03
N ARG A 110 -10.46 -3.11 -7.87
CA ARG A 110 -9.67 -1.90 -8.13
C ARG A 110 -8.52 -1.73 -7.13
N TYR A 111 -8.68 -2.12 -5.87
CA TYR A 111 -7.58 -2.13 -4.90
C TYR A 111 -6.53 -3.18 -5.22
N ASP A 112 -6.93 -4.37 -5.67
CA ASP A 112 -5.99 -5.39 -6.13
C ASP A 112 -5.16 -4.88 -7.32
N LEU A 113 -5.82 -4.29 -8.32
CA LEU A 113 -5.14 -3.65 -9.46
C LEU A 113 -4.21 -2.51 -9.03
N LEU A 114 -4.64 -1.68 -8.07
CA LEU A 114 -3.79 -0.63 -7.50
C LEU A 114 -2.54 -1.21 -6.87
N CYS A 115 -2.67 -2.19 -5.96
CA CYS A 115 -1.54 -2.85 -5.31
C CYS A 115 -0.55 -3.45 -6.32
N GLN A 116 -1.05 -4.14 -7.36
CA GLN A 116 -0.20 -4.70 -8.41
C GLN A 116 0.60 -3.60 -9.12
N ARG A 117 -0.06 -2.51 -9.52
CA ARG A 117 0.59 -1.38 -10.21
C ARG A 117 1.58 -0.63 -9.32
N LEU A 118 1.25 -0.43 -8.04
CA LEU A 118 2.15 0.20 -7.06
C LEU A 118 3.49 -0.55 -6.95
N VAL A 119 3.46 -1.89 -7.02
CA VAL A 119 4.67 -2.72 -7.02
C VAL A 119 5.34 -2.72 -8.38
N GLN A 120 4.58 -2.86 -9.47
CA GLN A 120 5.11 -2.88 -10.85
C GLN A 120 5.87 -1.59 -11.21
N GLU A 121 5.36 -0.44 -10.76
CA GLU A 121 5.98 0.88 -10.95
C GLU A 121 7.07 1.19 -9.91
N GLN A 122 7.46 0.21 -9.08
CA GLN A 122 8.50 0.34 -8.05
C GLN A 122 8.22 1.46 -7.03
N LEU A 123 6.96 1.84 -6.84
CA LEU A 123 6.55 2.79 -5.82
C LEU A 123 6.61 2.17 -4.43
N TYR A 124 6.31 0.88 -4.33
CA TYR A 124 6.40 0.08 -3.11
C TYR A 124 7.14 -1.22 -3.38
N THR A 125 7.88 -1.72 -2.38
CA THR A 125 8.50 -3.05 -2.44
C THR A 125 7.43 -4.13 -2.46
N THR A 126 6.38 -3.98 -1.65
CA THR A 126 5.20 -4.82 -1.71
C THR A 126 3.97 -4.04 -1.29
N ALA A 127 2.83 -4.34 -1.93
CA ALA A 127 1.53 -3.80 -1.56
C ALA A 127 0.54 -4.94 -1.39
N ALA A 128 -0.34 -4.86 -0.40
CA ALA A 128 -1.34 -5.88 -0.10
C ALA A 128 -2.73 -5.29 0.10
N VAL A 129 -3.75 -6.06 -0.31
CA VAL A 129 -5.14 -5.78 0.01
C VAL A 129 -5.80 -7.01 0.62
N ILE A 130 -6.45 -6.81 1.77
CA ILE A 130 -7.29 -7.82 2.42
C ILE A 130 -8.71 -7.29 2.60
N ALA A 131 -9.69 -8.18 2.58
CA ALA A 131 -11.08 -7.87 2.85
C ALA A 131 -11.57 -8.64 4.07
N ALA A 132 -12.25 -7.99 5.01
CA ALA A 132 -12.81 -8.67 6.18
C ALA A 132 -14.22 -8.17 6.50
N GLU A 133 -15.12 -9.09 6.85
CA GLU A 133 -16.45 -8.73 7.33
C GLU A 133 -16.35 -8.07 8.71
N ARG A 134 -17.28 -7.17 9.06
CA ARG A 134 -17.31 -6.57 10.42
C ARG A 134 -17.44 -7.62 11.54
N SER A 135 -18.15 -8.71 11.25
CA SER A 135 -18.36 -9.86 12.13
C SER A 135 -17.05 -10.57 12.50
N ALA A 136 -16.01 -10.46 11.67
CA ALA A 136 -14.73 -11.14 11.85
C ALA A 136 -13.82 -10.51 12.92
N VAL A 137 -14.28 -9.49 13.66
CA VAL A 137 -13.51 -8.78 14.70
C VAL A 137 -12.89 -9.72 15.76
N ASN A 138 -13.57 -10.83 16.08
CA ASN A 138 -13.11 -11.80 17.09
C ASN A 138 -12.40 -13.02 16.49
N THR A 139 -12.54 -13.26 15.19
CA THR A 139 -11.95 -14.44 14.53
C THR A 139 -10.66 -14.08 13.80
N GLY A 140 -10.54 -12.84 13.32
CA GLY A 140 -9.45 -12.41 12.46
C GLY A 140 -9.58 -12.95 11.03
N ASP A 141 -10.76 -13.45 10.64
CA ASP A 141 -10.98 -13.96 9.29
C ASP A 141 -10.91 -12.83 8.26
N PHE A 142 -10.21 -13.08 7.16
CA PHE A 142 -10.13 -12.18 6.01
C PHE A 142 -10.00 -12.98 4.72
N THR A 143 -10.25 -12.30 3.60
CA THR A 143 -10.07 -12.82 2.25
C THR A 143 -9.06 -11.97 1.48
N GLU A 144 -8.45 -12.57 0.48
CA GLU A 144 -7.46 -11.95 -0.40
C GLU A 144 -7.98 -12.01 -1.83
N GLN A 145 -7.56 -11.04 -2.67
CA GLN A 145 -8.00 -10.98 -4.06
C GLN A 145 -7.09 -11.78 -5.01
N SER A 146 -5.77 -11.70 -4.79
CA SER A 146 -4.79 -12.40 -5.60
C SER A 146 -3.57 -12.82 -4.76
N SER A 147 -2.84 -13.83 -5.22
CA SER A 147 -1.58 -14.25 -4.56
C SER A 147 -0.51 -13.15 -4.60
N MET A 148 -0.54 -12.30 -5.63
CA MET A 148 0.41 -11.21 -5.81
C MET A 148 0.25 -10.10 -4.75
N THR A 149 -0.97 -9.83 -4.32
CA THR A 149 -1.29 -8.77 -3.34
C THR A 149 -1.75 -9.33 -2.00
N SER A 150 -1.41 -10.59 -1.74
CA SER A 150 -1.73 -11.29 -0.49
C SER A 150 -0.90 -10.76 0.69
N LEU A 151 -1.49 -10.84 1.89
CA LEU A 151 -0.79 -10.60 3.15
C LEU A 151 0.39 -11.57 3.31
N LYS A 152 0.24 -12.82 2.85
CA LYS A 152 1.31 -13.81 2.89
C LYS A 152 2.53 -13.36 2.08
N THR A 153 2.34 -12.89 0.85
CA THR A 153 3.41 -12.35 0.01
C THR A 153 4.06 -11.13 0.67
N PHE A 154 3.25 -10.22 1.21
CA PHE A 154 3.73 -9.04 1.92
C PHE A 154 4.64 -9.38 3.10
N VAL A 155 4.17 -10.23 4.02
CA VAL A 155 4.91 -10.60 5.22
C VAL A 155 6.17 -11.40 4.86
N SER A 156 6.09 -12.27 3.86
CA SER A 156 7.24 -13.07 3.41
C SER A 156 8.34 -12.19 2.80
N ALA A 157 7.96 -11.21 1.97
CA ALA A 157 8.90 -10.24 1.40
C ALA A 157 9.56 -9.36 2.47
N LEU A 158 8.77 -8.87 3.42
CA LEU A 158 9.28 -8.11 4.56
C LEU A 158 10.27 -8.94 5.39
N ALA A 159 9.89 -10.16 5.77
CA ALA A 159 10.75 -11.04 6.55
C ALA A 159 12.08 -11.34 5.84
N GLY A 160 12.04 -11.60 4.52
CA GLY A 160 13.23 -11.77 3.71
C GLY A 160 14.14 -10.54 3.69
N HIS A 161 13.55 -9.35 3.55
CA HIS A 161 14.31 -8.09 3.61
C HIS A 161 14.95 -7.87 4.99
N ILE A 162 14.20 -8.06 6.07
CA ILE A 162 14.74 -7.91 7.44
C ILE A 162 15.88 -8.90 7.69
N ALA A 163 15.77 -10.14 7.24
CA ALA A 163 16.86 -11.12 7.38
C ALA A 163 18.13 -10.70 6.64
N ALA A 164 18.00 -10.16 5.42
CA ALA A 164 19.13 -9.66 4.65
C ALA A 164 19.79 -8.45 5.32
N GLU A 165 19.00 -7.50 5.81
CA GLU A 165 19.50 -6.30 6.49
C GLU A 165 20.16 -6.63 7.83
N ALA A 166 19.60 -7.59 8.58
CA ALA A 166 20.21 -8.09 9.81
C ALA A 166 21.59 -8.74 9.55
N ALA A 167 21.75 -9.47 8.44
CA ALA A 167 23.04 -10.05 8.06
C ALA A 167 24.05 -8.99 7.58
N ARG A 168 23.58 -7.94 6.88
CA ARG A 168 24.43 -6.84 6.40
C ARG A 168 24.94 -5.96 7.53
N LEU A 169 24.08 -5.69 8.51
CA LEU A 169 24.36 -4.76 9.59
C LEU A 169 24.81 -5.43 10.88
N GLY A 170 24.68 -6.76 11.03
CA GLY A 170 25.11 -7.52 12.21
C GLY A 170 26.61 -7.50 12.39
#